data_AF-A0A921LKV0-F1
#
_entry.id   AF-A0A921LKV0-F1
#
_cell.length_a   1.000
_cell.length_b   1.000
_cell.length_c   1.000
_cell.angle_alpha   90.00
_cell.angle_beta   90.00
_cell.angle_gamma   90.00
#
_symmetry.space_group_name_H-M   'P 1'
#
loop_
_entity.id
_entity.type
_entity.pdbx_description
1 polymer ?
#
loop_
_entity_poly.entity_id
_entity_poly.type
_entity_poly.pdbx_seq_one_letter_code
_entity_poly.pdbx_strand_id
1 'polypeptide(L)'
;MIDFRENFQLPSLNNAIDEELHKLDKSWTSEDYDATLNLAKSIVESTCKFVYYQKNSGVDLTGNLDKLLKNMMKSLNIDIGNNNFFLKLKSIIIKIGEARNHTILAHGHRKQNRLIQKEEARFYSAACIDFSTYFLKVFSKTKSNRYRIGELIEPEGREYINLSIQGHKVQLRECLGYVNFACIEFGEKVSLESAIQNATTVINQVLPRDTDWQNREKIEASDNKFKVYSQGYDRDYDVVFEEVNEGWLICIDNVNTEFTDYSVKGFRDFSSVDKKYSLGNSSLSVIKNRKELNRLISDKNATNIRKLSIKLIKDIVKEVCRQNGWEKPIGDVKTQVRTVASKFKTVIGRDDLLWNVLNEMLELIMQPRLRLEKSEDYILYAAFVDDICVFLINLNTIYKRKEKEIPVNVIGGVFNLDDMLNFSRDGDDSFFSTNPVLDIKLMVKSGYIEKIAFKFKTISTRYDEFVDDTIRDYFPSQVENVSSDDKDLKKYYLTQLNVYCEEKYSVSDGMLKVVLRLTK
;
A
#
# COMPACT_ATOMS: atom_id res chain seq x y z
N MET A 1 -20.20 -1.28 -12.65
CA MET A 1 -19.56 -2.60 -12.63
C MET A 1 -18.74 -2.66 -11.35
N ILE A 2 -19.06 -3.61 -10.48
CA ILE A 2 -18.35 -3.85 -9.22
C ILE A 2 -16.91 -4.25 -9.52
N ASP A 3 -15.95 -3.76 -8.74
CA ASP A 3 -14.54 -4.12 -8.87
C ASP A 3 -14.36 -5.59 -8.46
N PHE A 4 -13.66 -6.41 -9.25
CA PHE A 4 -13.43 -7.83 -8.89
C PHE A 4 -12.70 -7.96 -7.55
N ARG A 5 -11.97 -6.91 -7.12
CA ARG A 5 -11.27 -6.88 -5.84
C ARG A 5 -12.21 -6.85 -4.64
N GLU A 6 -13.47 -6.44 -4.79
CA GLU A 6 -14.46 -6.50 -3.70
C GLU A 6 -14.68 -7.95 -3.25
N ASN A 7 -14.57 -8.92 -4.14
CA ASN A 7 -14.67 -10.36 -3.83
C ASN A 7 -13.30 -10.99 -3.51
N PHE A 8 -12.23 -10.19 -3.47
CA PHE A 8 -10.85 -10.60 -3.20
C PHE A 8 -10.32 -9.87 -1.96
N GLN A 9 -11.08 -9.94 -0.87
CA GLN A 9 -10.70 -9.33 0.41
C GLN A 9 -9.91 -10.31 1.28
N LEU A 10 -9.07 -9.75 2.15
CA LEU A 10 -8.31 -10.53 3.12
C LEU A 10 -9.28 -11.01 4.21
N PRO A 11 -9.50 -12.33 4.36
CA PRO A 11 -10.43 -12.83 5.35
C PRO A 11 -9.83 -12.75 6.77
N SER A 12 -10.65 -12.40 7.76
CA SER A 12 -10.26 -12.43 9.18
C SER A 12 -10.28 -13.87 9.68
N LEU A 13 -9.14 -14.55 9.51
CA LEU A 13 -8.98 -15.97 9.90
C LEU A 13 -8.08 -16.15 11.13
N ASN A 14 -7.16 -15.22 11.39
CA ASN A 14 -6.11 -15.41 12.38
C ASN A 14 -5.79 -14.10 13.09
N ASN A 15 -5.73 -14.11 14.42
CA ASN A 15 -5.51 -12.88 15.20
C ASN A 15 -4.18 -12.21 14.86
N ALA A 16 -3.11 -12.98 14.66
CA ALA A 16 -1.81 -12.41 14.27
C ALA A 16 -1.81 -11.73 12.88
N ILE A 17 -2.74 -12.07 11.98
CA ILE A 17 -2.93 -11.34 10.72
C ILE A 17 -3.77 -10.07 10.97
N ASP A 18 -4.86 -10.20 11.74
CA ASP A 18 -5.79 -9.12 12.02
C ASP A 18 -5.15 -8.00 12.85
N GLU A 19 -4.33 -8.34 13.83
CA GLU A 19 -3.57 -7.38 14.64
C GLU A 19 -2.60 -6.57 13.78
N GLU A 20 -1.88 -7.23 12.87
CA GLU A 20 -0.95 -6.52 11.97
C GLU A 20 -1.71 -5.61 11.02
N LEU A 21 -2.89 -6.03 10.55
CA LEU A 21 -3.78 -5.20 9.75
C LEU A 21 -4.34 -4.00 10.54
N HIS A 22 -4.69 -4.19 11.82
CA HIS A 22 -5.10 -3.10 12.72
C HIS A 22 -4.00 -2.04 12.87
N LYS A 23 -2.79 -2.51 13.20
CA LYS A 23 -1.62 -1.65 13.39
C LYS A 23 -1.30 -0.91 12.11
N LEU A 24 -1.45 -1.57 10.96
CA LEU A 24 -1.19 -1.01 9.64
C LEU A 24 -2.15 0.17 9.37
N ASP A 25 -3.44 -0.01 9.59
CA ASP A 25 -4.45 1.05 9.41
C ASP A 25 -4.23 2.24 10.37
N LYS A 26 -3.88 1.95 11.63
CA LYS A 26 -3.51 2.97 12.61
C LYS A 26 -2.30 3.78 12.15
N SER A 27 -1.25 3.11 11.66
CA SER A 27 -0.02 3.75 11.18
C SER A 27 -0.26 4.57 9.91
N TRP A 28 -1.12 4.08 9.03
CA TRP A 28 -1.55 4.81 7.83
C TRP A 28 -2.29 6.10 8.17
N THR A 29 -3.22 6.02 9.12
CA THR A 29 -4.01 7.17 9.59
C THR A 29 -3.14 8.21 10.31
N SER A 30 -2.08 7.76 11.01
CA SER A 30 -1.09 8.65 11.62
C SER A 30 0.01 9.11 10.66
N GLU A 31 -0.11 8.82 9.36
CA GLU A 31 0.86 9.17 8.30
C GLU A 31 2.28 8.59 8.51
N ASP A 32 2.42 7.53 9.30
CA ASP A 32 3.67 6.78 9.45
C ASP A 32 3.79 5.71 8.35
N TYR A 33 4.22 6.17 7.17
CA TYR A 33 4.31 5.34 5.96
C TYR A 33 5.44 4.32 6.00
N ASP A 34 6.51 4.57 6.78
CA ASP A 34 7.59 3.60 7.01
C ASP A 34 7.08 2.44 7.89
N ALA A 35 6.36 2.74 8.98
CA ALA A 35 5.72 1.72 9.80
C ALA A 35 4.64 0.95 9.00
N THR A 36 3.86 1.65 8.16
CA THR A 36 2.86 1.03 7.29
C THR A 36 3.49 -0.04 6.38
N LEU A 37 4.60 0.27 5.72
CA LEU A 37 5.34 -0.70 4.89
C LEU A 37 5.83 -1.90 5.70
N ASN A 38 6.32 -1.66 6.92
CA ASN A 38 6.77 -2.73 7.81
C ASN A 38 5.63 -3.69 8.18
N LEU A 39 4.47 -3.14 8.51
CA LEU A 39 3.29 -3.92 8.91
C LEU A 39 2.69 -4.66 7.71
N ALA A 40 2.73 -4.08 6.51
CA ALA A 40 2.33 -4.77 5.27
C ALA A 40 3.15 -6.06 5.04
N LYS A 41 4.45 -6.00 5.33
CA LYS A 41 5.33 -7.17 5.29
C LYS A 41 5.00 -8.16 6.42
N SER A 42 4.75 -7.68 7.63
CA SER A 42 4.35 -8.53 8.76
C SER A 42 3.09 -9.35 8.44
N ILE A 43 2.11 -8.76 7.74
CA ILE A 43 0.92 -9.48 7.26
C ILE A 43 1.31 -10.66 6.36
N VAL A 44 2.27 -10.47 5.44
CA VAL A 44 2.78 -11.56 4.59
C VAL A 44 3.49 -12.63 5.41
N GLU A 45 4.31 -12.23 6.38
CA GLU A 45 4.99 -13.15 7.29
C GLU A 45 4.00 -13.97 8.12
N SER A 46 3.01 -13.33 8.75
CA SER A 46 1.92 -13.98 9.50
C SER A 46 1.10 -14.91 8.61
N THR A 47 0.81 -14.51 7.36
CA THR A 47 0.13 -15.38 6.39
C THR A 47 0.93 -16.65 6.09
N CYS A 48 2.24 -16.51 5.83
CA CYS A 48 3.11 -17.66 5.58
C CYS A 48 3.17 -18.60 6.78
N LYS A 49 3.28 -18.04 7.99
CA LYS A 49 3.30 -18.80 9.24
C LYS A 49 2.00 -19.56 9.45
N PHE A 50 0.86 -18.89 9.31
CA PHE A 50 -0.47 -19.47 9.44
C PHE A 50 -0.66 -20.67 8.50
N VAL A 51 -0.42 -20.48 7.19
CA VAL A 51 -0.58 -21.55 6.19
C VAL A 51 0.33 -22.74 6.47
N TYR A 52 1.58 -22.47 6.88
CA TYR A 52 2.53 -23.54 7.20
C TYR A 52 2.13 -24.31 8.46
N TYR A 53 1.76 -23.59 9.52
CA TYR A 53 1.37 -24.17 10.82
C TYR A 53 0.16 -25.10 10.66
N GLN A 54 -0.83 -24.69 9.88
CA GLN A 54 -2.03 -25.47 9.62
C GLN A 54 -1.78 -26.82 8.91
N LYS A 55 -0.64 -26.98 8.22
CA LYS A 55 -0.24 -28.25 7.59
C LYS A 55 0.81 -29.00 8.41
N ASN A 56 1.49 -28.34 9.36
CA ASN A 56 2.63 -28.87 10.11
C ASN A 56 2.55 -28.40 11.57
N SER A 57 1.49 -28.79 12.28
CA SER A 57 1.24 -28.38 13.67
C SER A 57 2.41 -28.75 14.59
N GLY A 58 2.78 -27.83 15.49
CA GLY A 58 3.85 -28.05 16.47
C GLY A 58 5.27 -27.74 16.00
N VAL A 59 5.46 -27.17 14.81
CA VAL A 59 6.77 -26.74 14.30
C VAL A 59 7.02 -25.26 14.63
N ASP A 60 8.17 -24.95 15.23
CA ASP A 60 8.59 -23.57 15.44
C ASP A 60 8.88 -22.86 14.11
N LEU A 61 8.28 -21.69 13.95
CA LEU A 61 8.25 -20.92 12.71
C LEU A 61 9.19 -19.72 12.80
N THR A 62 10.46 -20.01 13.01
CA THR A 62 11.55 -19.03 12.99
C THR A 62 12.28 -19.03 11.64
N GLY A 63 12.39 -17.84 11.03
CA GLY A 63 13.04 -17.69 9.74
C GLY A 63 12.85 -16.32 9.10
N ASN A 64 13.73 -16.00 8.16
CA ASN A 64 13.54 -14.83 7.28
C ASN A 64 12.39 -15.08 6.27
N LEU A 65 11.93 -14.00 5.64
CA LEU A 65 10.80 -14.04 4.69
C LEU A 65 11.00 -15.05 3.55
N ASP A 66 12.22 -15.20 3.02
CA ASP A 66 12.52 -16.20 1.97
C ASP A 66 12.24 -17.64 2.45
N LYS A 67 12.67 -17.98 3.67
CA LYS A 67 12.42 -19.28 4.28
C LYS A 67 10.92 -19.50 4.53
N LEU A 68 10.22 -18.50 5.05
CA LEU A 68 8.77 -18.58 5.29
C LEU A 68 7.99 -18.80 3.99
N LEU A 69 8.32 -18.08 2.92
CA LEU A 69 7.71 -18.24 1.60
C LEU A 69 7.94 -19.65 1.03
N LYS A 70 9.18 -20.17 1.10
CA LYS A 70 9.50 -21.54 0.66
C LYS A 70 8.69 -22.59 1.43
N ASN A 71 8.60 -22.43 2.75
CA ASN A 71 7.86 -23.33 3.62
C ASN A 71 6.35 -23.32 3.31
N MET A 72 5.76 -22.14 3.15
CA MET A 72 4.36 -21.97 2.75
C MET A 72 4.09 -22.63 1.40
N MET A 73 4.89 -22.32 0.37
CA MET A 73 4.72 -22.87 -0.98
C MET A 73 4.84 -24.40 -0.99
N LYS A 74 5.80 -24.96 -0.24
CA LYS A 74 5.92 -26.43 -0.03
C LYS A 74 4.65 -27.02 0.58
N SER A 75 4.08 -26.36 1.59
CA SER A 75 2.84 -26.81 2.27
C SER A 75 1.60 -26.77 1.36
N LEU A 76 1.64 -25.95 0.31
CA LEU A 76 0.60 -25.85 -0.69
C LEU A 76 0.84 -26.76 -1.90
N ASN A 77 1.87 -27.61 -1.87
CA ASN A 77 2.31 -28.44 -2.99
C ASN A 77 2.57 -27.62 -4.26
N ILE A 78 3.07 -26.40 -4.11
CA ILE A 78 3.43 -25.53 -5.23
C ILE A 78 4.88 -25.83 -5.63
N ASP A 79 5.06 -26.35 -6.84
CA ASP A 79 6.39 -26.55 -7.41
C ASP A 79 6.94 -25.24 -8.01
N ILE A 80 7.79 -24.59 -7.23
CA ILE A 80 8.47 -23.35 -7.61
C ILE A 80 9.40 -23.56 -8.81
N GLY A 81 10.04 -24.73 -8.93
CA GLY A 81 11.03 -25.00 -9.97
C GLY A 81 10.44 -25.05 -11.38
N ASN A 82 9.15 -25.37 -11.48
CA ASN A 82 8.44 -25.57 -12.75
C ASN A 82 7.41 -24.48 -13.08
N ASN A 83 7.21 -23.51 -12.18
CA ASN A 83 6.20 -22.46 -12.39
C ASN A 83 6.76 -21.04 -12.19
N ASN A 84 7.03 -20.40 -13.33
CA ASN A 84 7.55 -19.03 -13.42
C ASN A 84 6.66 -17.97 -12.73
N PHE A 85 5.34 -18.20 -12.61
CA PHE A 85 4.44 -17.27 -11.91
C PHE A 85 4.83 -17.16 -10.44
N PHE A 86 4.96 -18.30 -9.74
CA PHE A 86 5.31 -18.32 -8.32
C PHE A 86 6.75 -17.84 -8.05
N LEU A 87 7.70 -18.13 -8.95
CA LEU A 87 9.05 -17.57 -8.88
C LEU A 87 9.02 -16.03 -8.89
N LYS A 88 8.22 -15.44 -9.77
CA LYS A 88 8.06 -13.99 -9.85
C LYS A 88 7.31 -13.41 -8.66
N LEU A 89 6.23 -14.06 -8.18
CA LEU A 89 5.54 -13.64 -6.96
C LEU A 89 6.49 -13.58 -5.76
N LYS A 90 7.30 -14.63 -5.59
CA LYS A 90 8.32 -14.68 -4.55
C LYS A 90 9.33 -13.53 -4.69
N SER A 91 9.81 -13.27 -5.90
CA SER A 91 10.76 -12.18 -6.16
C SER A 91 10.18 -10.81 -5.83
N ILE A 92 8.93 -10.53 -6.21
CA ILE A 92 8.22 -9.29 -5.88
C ILE A 92 8.22 -9.07 -4.36
N ILE A 93 7.78 -10.07 -3.59
CA ILE A 93 7.68 -9.97 -2.13
C ILE A 93 9.04 -9.83 -1.46
N ILE A 94 10.08 -10.53 -1.94
CA ILE A 94 11.44 -10.35 -1.42
C ILE A 94 11.92 -8.92 -1.63
N LYS A 95 11.69 -8.33 -2.81
CA LYS A 95 12.09 -6.95 -3.09
C LYS A 95 11.32 -5.91 -2.25
N ILE A 96 10.03 -6.15 -1.98
CA ILE A 96 9.28 -5.34 -1.00
C ILE A 96 9.92 -5.49 0.39
N GLY A 97 10.32 -6.71 0.76
CA GLY A 97 11.04 -6.99 2.00
C GLY A 97 12.41 -6.30 2.11
N GLU A 98 13.11 -6.11 0.99
CA GLU A 98 14.37 -5.35 0.91
C GLU A 98 14.12 -3.85 1.05
N ALA A 99 13.04 -3.32 0.49
CA ALA A 99 12.67 -1.91 0.66
C ALA A 99 12.51 -1.53 2.15
N ARG A 100 11.95 -2.44 2.97
CA ARG A 100 11.92 -2.30 4.45
C ARG A 100 13.31 -2.13 5.08
N ASN A 101 14.29 -2.93 4.67
CA ASN A 101 15.62 -2.91 5.32
C ASN A 101 16.32 -1.54 5.18
N HIS A 102 15.81 -0.69 4.30
CA HIS A 102 16.30 0.68 4.05
C HIS A 102 15.43 1.76 4.74
N THR A 103 14.49 1.37 5.62
CA THR A 103 13.67 2.27 6.44
C THR A 103 14.32 2.53 7.81
N ILE A 104 13.99 3.67 8.43
CA ILE A 104 14.60 4.17 9.69
C ILE A 104 14.45 3.16 10.84
N LEU A 105 13.38 2.37 10.84
CA LEU A 105 13.08 1.38 11.88
C LEU A 105 13.97 0.13 11.82
N ALA A 106 14.74 -0.07 10.74
CA ALA A 106 15.57 -1.27 10.56
C ALA A 106 17.03 -1.12 11.04
N HIS A 107 17.54 0.11 11.17
CA HIS A 107 18.94 0.37 11.54
C HIS A 107 19.08 1.57 12.48
N GLY A 108 19.72 1.36 13.63
CA GLY A 108 19.98 2.41 14.61
C GLY A 108 20.73 3.63 14.04
N HIS A 109 20.26 4.82 14.42
CA HIS A 109 20.86 6.16 14.32
C HIS A 109 21.49 6.67 13.00
N ARG A 110 21.64 5.87 11.94
CA ARG A 110 22.07 6.37 10.63
C ARG A 110 20.85 6.69 9.75
N LYS A 111 20.41 7.95 9.84
CA LYS A 111 19.43 8.56 8.92
C LYS A 111 19.89 8.36 7.46
N GLN A 112 19.25 7.45 6.73
CA GLN A 112 19.25 7.49 5.26
C GLN A 112 18.11 8.42 4.80
N ASN A 113 18.48 9.49 4.11
CA ASN A 113 17.83 10.82 4.01
C ASN A 113 16.43 10.98 3.34
N ARG A 114 15.61 9.95 3.12
CA ARG A 114 14.25 10.14 2.53
C ARG A 114 13.23 9.13 3.06
N LEU A 115 12.10 9.63 3.53
CA LEU A 115 10.98 8.83 4.03
C LEU A 115 10.16 8.26 2.86
N ILE A 116 9.58 7.07 3.06
CA ILE A 116 8.58 6.51 2.14
C ILE A 116 7.37 7.46 2.07
N GLN A 117 6.91 7.78 0.87
CA GLN A 117 5.75 8.64 0.67
C GLN A 117 4.45 7.84 0.67
N LYS A 118 3.32 8.53 0.90
CA LYS A 118 1.97 7.95 0.98
C LYS A 118 1.65 6.98 -0.16
N GLU A 119 1.86 7.38 -1.41
CA GLU A 119 1.52 6.53 -2.57
C GLU A 119 2.47 5.35 -2.74
N GLU A 120 3.73 5.46 -2.31
CA GLU A 120 4.66 4.33 -2.29
C GLU A 120 4.21 3.30 -1.25
N ALA A 121 3.93 3.74 -0.02
CA ALA A 121 3.42 2.87 1.04
C ALA A 121 2.09 2.22 0.63
N ARG A 122 1.20 2.96 -0.03
CA ARG A 122 -0.05 2.40 -0.57
C ARG A 122 0.21 1.30 -1.58
N PHE A 123 1.10 1.54 -2.55
CA PHE A 123 1.44 0.58 -3.59
C PHE A 123 2.03 -0.71 -3.01
N TYR A 124 2.99 -0.61 -2.09
CA TYR A 124 3.56 -1.79 -1.44
C TYR A 124 2.53 -2.54 -0.59
N SER A 125 1.73 -1.80 0.19
CA SER A 125 0.71 -2.39 1.06
C SER A 125 -0.35 -3.13 0.26
N ALA A 126 -0.84 -2.54 -0.84
CA ALA A 126 -1.79 -3.18 -1.74
C ALA A 126 -1.23 -4.51 -2.30
N ALA A 127 0.01 -4.51 -2.77
CA ALA A 127 0.66 -5.71 -3.30
C ALA A 127 0.83 -6.81 -2.23
N CYS A 128 1.20 -6.45 -1.00
CA CYS A 128 1.31 -7.38 0.13
C CYS A 128 -0.05 -7.97 0.51
N ILE A 129 -1.11 -7.15 0.62
CA ILE A 129 -2.45 -7.63 0.96
C ILE A 129 -3.00 -8.51 -0.17
N ASP A 130 -2.78 -8.15 -1.45
CA ASP A 130 -3.14 -8.97 -2.62
C ASP A 130 -2.45 -10.33 -2.60
N PHE A 131 -1.17 -10.36 -2.29
CA PHE A 131 -0.41 -11.59 -2.12
C PHE A 131 -0.96 -12.45 -0.97
N SER A 132 -1.17 -11.87 0.21
CA SER A 132 -1.70 -12.62 1.36
C SER A 132 -3.10 -13.17 1.10
N THR A 133 -3.97 -12.37 0.50
CA THR A 133 -5.32 -12.79 0.12
C THR A 133 -5.28 -13.97 -0.85
N TYR A 134 -4.41 -13.90 -1.87
CA TYR A 134 -4.22 -14.98 -2.83
C TYR A 134 -3.84 -16.30 -2.13
N PHE A 135 -2.80 -16.28 -1.28
CA PHE A 135 -2.30 -17.50 -0.66
C PHE A 135 -3.25 -18.09 0.36
N LEU A 136 -4.00 -17.26 1.10
CA LEU A 136 -5.09 -17.74 1.96
C LEU A 136 -6.17 -18.44 1.12
N LYS A 137 -6.63 -17.85 0.02
CA LYS A 137 -7.62 -18.50 -0.86
C LYS A 137 -7.11 -19.81 -1.46
N VAL A 138 -5.87 -19.84 -1.95
CA VAL A 138 -5.25 -21.07 -2.46
C VAL A 138 -5.19 -22.14 -1.38
N PHE A 139 -4.74 -21.77 -0.17
CA PHE A 139 -4.67 -22.66 0.98
C PHE A 139 -6.03 -23.25 1.32
N SER A 140 -7.06 -22.42 1.40
CA SER A 140 -8.41 -22.84 1.79
C SER A 140 -9.01 -23.82 0.79
N LYS A 141 -8.72 -23.68 -0.51
CA LYS A 141 -9.09 -24.67 -1.55
C LYS A 141 -8.38 -26.02 -1.42
N THR A 142 -7.29 -26.12 -0.65
CA THR A 142 -6.61 -27.41 -0.40
C THR A 142 -7.26 -28.24 0.70
N LYS A 143 -8.24 -27.69 1.43
CA LYS A 143 -8.85 -28.36 2.58
C LYS A 143 -10.05 -29.21 2.16
N SER A 144 -10.19 -30.38 2.79
CA SER A 144 -11.21 -31.38 2.46
C SER A 144 -12.55 -31.19 3.19
N ASN A 145 -12.57 -30.49 4.32
CA ASN A 145 -13.80 -30.21 5.08
C ASN A 145 -14.24 -28.77 4.84
N ARG A 146 -15.51 -28.56 4.50
CA ARG A 146 -16.07 -27.27 4.07
C ARG A 146 -17.10 -26.64 5.02
N TYR A 147 -17.28 -27.23 6.21
CA TYR A 147 -18.43 -26.94 7.09
C TYR A 147 -18.04 -26.72 8.55
N ARG A 148 -16.82 -26.23 8.79
CA ARG A 148 -16.32 -25.85 10.12
C ARG A 148 -16.00 -24.36 10.12
N ILE A 149 -16.06 -23.73 11.28
CA ILE A 149 -15.66 -22.34 11.42
C ILE A 149 -14.19 -22.18 11.01
N GLY A 150 -13.89 -21.13 10.25
CA GLY A 150 -12.58 -20.85 9.65
C GLY A 150 -12.31 -21.59 8.33
N GLU A 151 -13.20 -22.49 7.90
CA GLU A 151 -13.05 -23.24 6.65
C GLU A 151 -13.73 -22.56 5.46
N LEU A 152 -13.21 -22.84 4.26
CA LEU A 152 -13.79 -22.31 3.02
C LEU A 152 -15.18 -22.88 2.82
N ILE A 153 -16.12 -21.99 2.58
CA ILE A 153 -17.48 -22.31 2.18
C ILE A 153 -17.78 -21.43 0.97
N GLU A 154 -18.00 -22.05 -0.19
CA GLU A 154 -18.45 -21.36 -1.40
C GLU A 154 -19.96 -21.56 -1.48
N PRO A 155 -20.79 -20.75 -0.78
CA PRO A 155 -22.22 -20.87 -0.95
C PRO A 155 -22.57 -20.47 -2.37
N GLU A 156 -23.52 -21.18 -2.97
CA GLU A 156 -24.07 -20.88 -4.29
C GLU A 156 -24.93 -19.60 -4.26
N GLY A 157 -24.34 -18.46 -3.88
CA GLY A 157 -24.99 -17.15 -3.78
C GLY A 157 -25.89 -16.97 -2.55
N ARG A 158 -25.61 -17.66 -1.43
CA ARG A 158 -26.38 -17.55 -0.18
C ARG A 158 -25.48 -17.25 1.01
N GLU A 159 -25.83 -16.29 1.84
CA GLU A 159 -25.07 -16.00 3.07
C GLU A 159 -25.09 -17.17 4.07
N TYR A 160 -26.11 -18.04 4.00
CA TYR A 160 -26.33 -19.12 4.95
C TYR A 160 -26.40 -20.50 4.29
N ILE A 161 -25.83 -21.50 4.98
CA ILE A 161 -25.91 -22.92 4.61
C ILE A 161 -26.51 -23.71 5.78
N ASN A 162 -27.59 -24.44 5.50
CA ASN A 162 -28.23 -25.33 6.47
C ASN A 162 -27.72 -26.77 6.28
N LEU A 163 -27.34 -27.39 7.39
CA LEU A 163 -26.81 -28.74 7.49
C LEU A 163 -27.61 -29.53 8.53
N SER A 164 -27.55 -30.85 8.43
CA SER A 164 -28.01 -31.77 9.46
C SER A 164 -26.81 -32.56 9.98
N ILE A 165 -26.39 -32.28 11.20
CA ILE A 165 -25.24 -32.93 11.84
C ILE A 165 -25.74 -33.75 13.02
N GLN A 166 -25.64 -35.07 12.92
CA GLN A 166 -26.10 -36.01 13.97
C GLN A 166 -27.56 -35.79 14.40
N GLY A 167 -28.43 -35.37 13.48
CA GLY A 167 -29.84 -35.10 13.76
C GLY A 167 -30.13 -33.67 14.24
N HIS A 168 -29.10 -32.87 14.55
CA HIS A 168 -29.25 -31.44 14.85
C HIS A 168 -29.23 -30.61 13.57
N LYS A 169 -30.11 -29.60 13.50
CA LYS A 169 -30.05 -28.60 12.44
C LYS A 169 -28.94 -27.61 12.77
N VAL A 170 -28.03 -27.42 11.82
CA VAL A 170 -26.91 -26.50 11.95
C VAL A 170 -26.96 -25.50 10.81
N GLN A 171 -27.02 -24.22 11.11
CA GLN A 171 -26.92 -23.14 10.15
C GLN A 171 -25.52 -22.51 10.24
N LEU A 172 -24.81 -22.47 9.12
CA LEU A 172 -23.52 -21.80 8.99
C LEU A 172 -23.71 -20.48 8.26
N ARG A 173 -23.02 -19.43 8.69
CA ARG A 173 -22.92 -18.15 7.97
C ARG A 173 -21.57 -18.05 7.27
N GLU A 174 -21.61 -17.59 6.04
CA GLU A 174 -20.44 -17.28 5.21
C GLU A 174 -20.07 -15.79 5.30
N CYS A 175 -18.77 -15.52 5.33
CA CYS A 175 -18.20 -14.20 5.14
C CYS A 175 -16.90 -14.31 4.34
N LEU A 176 -16.82 -13.60 3.20
CA LEU A 176 -15.67 -13.56 2.29
C LEU A 176 -15.16 -14.93 1.81
N GLY A 177 -16.06 -15.91 1.74
CA GLY A 177 -15.83 -17.30 1.33
C GLY A 177 -15.52 -18.24 2.50
N TYR A 178 -15.71 -17.82 3.76
CA TYR A 178 -15.34 -18.58 4.94
C TYR A 178 -16.50 -18.70 5.93
N VAL A 179 -16.60 -19.83 6.63
CA VAL A 179 -17.54 -19.95 7.75
C VAL A 179 -17.05 -19.08 8.90
N ASN A 180 -17.78 -18.03 9.24
CA ASN A 180 -17.43 -17.16 10.37
C ASN A 180 -18.31 -17.38 11.59
N PHE A 181 -19.47 -18.01 11.42
CA PHE A 181 -20.44 -18.22 12.47
C PHE A 181 -21.23 -19.50 12.23
N ALA A 182 -21.66 -20.13 13.31
CA ALA A 182 -22.54 -21.28 13.27
C ALA A 182 -23.62 -21.19 14.35
N CYS A 183 -24.80 -21.68 14.02
CA CYS A 183 -25.94 -21.76 14.90
C CYS A 183 -26.47 -23.19 14.89
N ILE A 184 -26.67 -23.78 16.06
CA ILE A 184 -27.11 -25.18 16.22
C ILE A 184 -28.45 -25.15 16.97
N GLU A 185 -29.50 -25.69 16.34
CA GLU A 185 -30.79 -25.91 17.01
C GLU A 185 -30.73 -27.21 17.82
N PHE A 186 -30.81 -27.09 19.14
CA PHE A 186 -30.88 -28.20 20.08
C PHE A 186 -32.30 -28.26 20.66
N GLY A 187 -33.20 -28.99 19.97
CA GLY A 187 -34.62 -29.06 20.27
C GLY A 187 -35.02 -29.93 21.47
N GLU A 188 -34.17 -30.03 22.48
CA GLU A 188 -34.50 -30.72 23.74
C GLU A 188 -34.50 -29.73 24.91
N LYS A 189 -35.63 -29.64 25.60
CA LYS A 189 -35.78 -28.79 26.79
C LYS A 189 -35.19 -29.47 28.02
N VAL A 190 -33.90 -29.24 28.24
CA VAL A 190 -33.12 -29.78 29.35
C VAL A 190 -32.41 -28.66 30.12
N SER A 191 -31.82 -28.97 31.28
CA SER A 191 -30.97 -28.01 32.00
C SER A 191 -29.77 -27.56 31.17
N LEU A 192 -29.22 -26.37 31.43
CA LEU A 192 -28.04 -25.86 30.73
C LEU A 192 -26.85 -26.83 30.82
N GLU A 193 -26.62 -27.43 31.99
CA GLU A 193 -25.55 -28.42 32.20
C GLU A 193 -25.72 -29.64 31.29
N SER A 194 -26.96 -30.15 31.20
CA SER A 194 -27.29 -31.27 30.29
C SER A 194 -27.15 -30.87 28.83
N ALA A 195 -27.56 -29.65 28.45
CA ALA A 195 -27.42 -29.15 27.07
C ALA A 195 -25.94 -29.05 26.66
N ILE A 196 -25.09 -28.53 27.56
CA ILE A 196 -23.63 -28.44 27.34
C ILE A 196 -23.02 -29.83 27.11
N GLN A 197 -23.43 -30.81 27.91
CA GLN A 197 -22.92 -32.18 27.80
C GLN A 197 -23.40 -32.85 26.50
N ASN A 198 -24.70 -32.78 26.22
CA ASN A 198 -25.32 -33.44 25.06
C ASN A 198 -24.88 -32.82 23.73
N ALA A 199 -24.64 -31.51 23.68
CA ALA A 199 -24.22 -30.83 22.46
C ALA A 199 -22.72 -30.98 22.13
N THR A 200 -21.93 -31.63 22.99
CA THR A 200 -20.46 -31.75 22.82
C THR A 200 -20.06 -32.25 21.43
N THR A 201 -20.70 -33.30 20.95
CA THR A 201 -20.31 -33.93 19.68
C THR A 201 -20.63 -33.04 18.48
N VAL A 202 -21.79 -32.37 18.47
CA VAL A 202 -22.16 -31.46 17.37
C VAL A 202 -21.30 -30.19 17.39
N ILE A 203 -21.01 -29.62 18.57
CA ILE A 203 -20.11 -28.47 18.72
C ILE A 203 -18.71 -28.80 18.18
N ASN A 204 -18.13 -29.95 18.56
CA ASN A 204 -16.81 -30.40 18.07
C ASN A 204 -16.77 -30.67 16.55
N GLN A 205 -17.91 -30.91 15.91
CA GLN A 205 -17.97 -31.05 14.45
C GLN A 205 -17.99 -29.72 13.70
N VAL A 206 -18.38 -28.63 14.38
CA VAL A 206 -18.49 -27.28 13.83
C VAL A 206 -17.27 -26.43 14.15
N LEU A 207 -16.68 -26.59 15.34
CA LEU A 207 -15.45 -25.90 15.74
C LEU A 207 -14.23 -26.28 14.86
N PRO A 208 -13.15 -25.47 14.88
CA PRO A 208 -11.88 -25.81 14.22
C PRO A 208 -11.38 -27.21 14.60
N ARG A 209 -10.63 -27.85 13.69
CA ARG A 209 -10.21 -29.25 13.89
C ARG A 209 -9.26 -29.46 15.08
N ASP A 210 -8.51 -28.44 15.43
CA ASP A 210 -7.51 -28.44 16.49
C ASP A 210 -8.07 -28.01 17.86
N THR A 211 -9.37 -27.75 17.93
CA THR A 211 -10.06 -27.42 19.19
C THR A 211 -10.79 -28.64 19.78
N ASP A 212 -11.00 -28.60 21.08
CA ASP A 212 -11.87 -29.53 21.80
C ASP A 212 -12.75 -28.77 22.79
N TRP A 213 -14.08 -28.91 22.64
CA TRP A 213 -15.10 -28.33 23.52
C TRP A 213 -14.92 -28.74 25.00
N GLN A 214 -14.27 -29.88 25.26
CA GLN A 214 -13.95 -30.28 26.64
C GLN A 214 -12.98 -29.32 27.32
N ASN A 215 -12.11 -28.64 26.55
CA ASN A 215 -11.14 -27.67 27.04
C ASN A 215 -11.69 -26.23 27.09
N ARG A 216 -13.02 -26.07 27.07
CA ARG A 216 -13.65 -24.76 27.13
C ARG A 216 -13.38 -24.06 28.46
N GLU A 217 -13.28 -22.75 28.40
CA GLU A 217 -13.21 -21.87 29.56
C GLU A 217 -14.55 -21.14 29.73
N LYS A 218 -15.05 -21.04 30.96
CA LYS A 218 -16.26 -20.27 31.25
C LYS A 218 -15.91 -18.79 31.29
N ILE A 219 -16.71 -17.94 30.64
CA ILE A 219 -16.53 -16.49 30.73
C ILE A 219 -17.07 -16.01 32.08
N GLU A 220 -16.23 -15.42 32.93
CA GLU A 220 -16.54 -15.09 34.34
C GLU A 220 -17.85 -14.33 34.56
N ALA A 221 -18.29 -13.55 33.57
CA ALA A 221 -19.51 -12.74 33.63
C ALA A 221 -20.80 -13.45 33.18
N SER A 222 -20.76 -14.73 32.79
CA SER A 222 -21.93 -15.41 32.19
C SER A 222 -21.99 -16.91 32.52
N ASP A 223 -23.18 -17.41 32.84
CA ASP A 223 -23.38 -18.84 33.08
C ASP A 223 -23.47 -19.68 31.79
N ASN A 224 -23.84 -19.04 30.69
CA ASN A 224 -24.15 -19.66 29.40
C ASN A 224 -23.17 -19.31 28.26
N LYS A 225 -22.02 -18.69 28.58
CA LYS A 225 -20.99 -18.32 27.59
C LYS A 225 -19.65 -18.97 27.91
N PHE A 226 -19.04 -19.49 26.87
CA PHE A 226 -17.79 -20.23 26.95
C PHE A 226 -16.84 -19.79 25.85
N LYS A 227 -15.54 -19.98 26.08
CA LYS A 227 -14.49 -19.77 25.11
C LYS A 227 -13.78 -21.07 24.81
N VAL A 228 -13.40 -21.26 23.55
CA VAL A 228 -12.50 -22.34 23.15
C VAL A 228 -11.39 -21.74 22.29
N TYR A 229 -10.14 -21.98 22.69
CA TYR A 229 -8.98 -21.50 21.96
C TYR A 229 -8.54 -22.49 20.87
N SER A 230 -8.34 -21.99 19.65
CA SER A 230 -7.69 -22.70 18.56
C SER A 230 -6.25 -22.26 18.44
N GLN A 231 -5.32 -23.19 18.62
CA GLN A 231 -3.90 -22.93 18.40
C GLN A 231 -3.56 -22.73 16.91
N GLY A 232 -4.27 -23.43 16.03
CA GLY A 232 -4.12 -23.33 14.58
C GLY A 232 -4.51 -21.97 14.02
N TYR A 233 -5.58 -21.40 14.55
CA TYR A 233 -6.06 -20.08 14.15
C TYR A 233 -5.58 -18.97 15.09
N ASP A 234 -4.89 -19.30 16.19
CA ASP A 234 -4.43 -18.37 17.23
C ASP A 234 -5.57 -17.46 17.67
N ARG A 235 -6.71 -18.08 18.03
CA ARG A 235 -7.96 -17.36 18.24
C ARG A 235 -8.93 -18.08 19.17
N ASP A 236 -9.63 -17.29 19.97
CA ASP A 236 -10.77 -17.72 20.78
C ASP A 236 -12.07 -17.74 19.97
N TYR A 237 -12.87 -18.77 20.20
CA TYR A 237 -14.22 -18.92 19.67
C TYR A 237 -15.21 -18.83 20.84
N ASP A 238 -16.14 -17.89 20.73
CA ASP A 238 -17.20 -17.71 21.72
C ASP A 238 -18.34 -18.67 21.41
N VAL A 239 -18.76 -19.47 22.41
CA VAL A 239 -19.90 -20.38 22.34
C VAL A 239 -20.95 -19.92 23.35
N VAL A 240 -22.13 -19.57 22.87
CA VAL A 240 -23.25 -19.03 23.65
C VAL A 240 -24.44 -19.96 23.56
N PHE A 241 -25.01 -20.31 24.72
CA PHE A 241 -26.25 -21.06 24.85
C PHE A 241 -27.40 -20.11 25.13
N GLU A 242 -28.34 -20.01 24.20
CA GLU A 242 -29.54 -19.19 24.34
C GLU A 242 -30.76 -20.10 24.53
N GLU A 243 -31.50 -19.92 25.61
CA GLU A 243 -32.73 -20.68 25.85
C GLU A 243 -33.82 -20.20 24.88
N VAL A 244 -34.46 -21.15 24.20
CA VAL A 244 -35.59 -20.91 23.28
C VAL A 244 -36.76 -21.80 23.66
N ASN A 245 -37.96 -21.51 23.15
CA ASN A 245 -39.20 -22.19 23.55
C ASN A 245 -39.11 -23.73 23.52
N GLU A 246 -38.41 -24.29 22.53
CA GLU A 246 -38.29 -25.73 22.29
C GLU A 246 -36.95 -26.33 22.74
N GLY A 247 -36.09 -25.59 23.47
CA GLY A 247 -34.79 -26.09 23.92
C GLY A 247 -33.72 -25.01 23.95
N TRP A 248 -32.61 -25.27 23.27
CA TRP A 248 -31.44 -24.39 23.25
C TRP A 248 -31.02 -24.05 21.82
N LEU A 249 -30.62 -22.80 21.63
CA LEU A 249 -29.91 -22.33 20.45
C LEU A 249 -28.45 -22.12 20.82
N ILE A 250 -27.54 -22.80 20.12
CA ILE A 250 -26.11 -22.72 20.42
C ILE A 250 -25.44 -21.92 19.30
N CYS A 251 -24.97 -20.74 19.65
CA CYS A 251 -24.32 -19.81 18.74
C CYS A 251 -22.81 -19.89 18.95
N ILE A 252 -22.07 -20.14 17.87
CA ILE A 252 -20.61 -20.17 17.87
C ILE A 252 -20.13 -19.06 16.94
N ASP A 253 -19.41 -18.09 17.50
CA ASP A 253 -18.87 -16.96 16.77
C ASP A 253 -17.34 -16.92 16.87
N ASN A 254 -16.73 -16.39 15.83
CA ASN A 254 -15.30 -16.29 15.63
C ASN A 254 -14.78 -14.87 15.91
N VAL A 255 -15.43 -14.17 16.86
CA VAL A 255 -15.51 -12.71 17.00
C VAL A 255 -14.27 -11.95 16.49
N ASN A 256 -14.42 -11.38 15.28
CA ASN A 256 -13.95 -10.01 14.95
C ASN A 256 -14.51 -9.54 13.60
N THR A 257 -15.81 -9.26 13.51
CA THR A 257 -16.43 -8.72 12.29
C THR A 257 -16.04 -7.27 12.01
N GLU A 258 -15.55 -6.53 13.01
CA GLU A 258 -15.10 -5.13 12.89
C GLU A 258 -13.94 -4.96 11.88
N PHE A 259 -13.19 -6.04 11.59
CA PHE A 259 -12.01 -6.01 10.73
C PHE A 259 -12.31 -6.07 9.24
N THR A 260 -13.50 -6.56 8.85
CA THR A 260 -13.83 -6.85 7.45
C THR A 260 -14.16 -5.60 6.64
N ASP A 261 -14.69 -4.54 7.25
CA ASP A 261 -15.28 -3.44 6.48
C ASP A 261 -14.42 -2.18 6.32
N TYR A 262 -13.40 -1.95 7.16
CA TYR A 262 -12.67 -0.68 7.18
C TYR A 262 -11.19 -0.78 6.78
N SER A 263 -10.49 -1.84 7.17
CA SER A 263 -9.01 -1.88 7.16
C SER A 263 -8.35 -2.01 5.78
N VAL A 264 -8.98 -2.70 4.81
CA VAL A 264 -8.38 -2.91 3.48
C VAL A 264 -8.73 -1.77 2.50
N LYS A 265 -9.78 -0.98 2.78
CA LYS A 265 -10.28 0.08 1.88
C LYS A 265 -9.34 1.27 1.74
N GLY A 266 -8.48 1.52 2.72
CA GLY A 266 -7.44 2.55 2.63
C GLY A 266 -6.36 2.23 1.58
N PHE A 267 -5.97 0.96 1.49
CA PHE A 267 -4.84 0.51 0.67
C PHE A 267 -5.26 0.15 -0.74
N ARG A 268 -6.40 -0.51 -0.89
CA ARG A 268 -7.02 -0.82 -2.18
C ARG A 268 -8.09 0.23 -2.47
N ASP A 269 -7.90 1.01 -3.53
CA ASP A 269 -8.95 1.93 -3.98
C ASP A 269 -10.18 1.12 -4.43
N PHE A 270 -11.26 1.09 -3.65
CA PHE A 270 -12.52 0.43 -4.03
C PHE A 270 -13.51 1.39 -4.73
N SER A 271 -13.04 2.54 -5.18
CA SER A 271 -13.84 3.38 -6.06
C SER A 271 -14.23 2.61 -7.32
N SER A 272 -15.45 2.86 -7.80
CA SER A 272 -15.91 2.31 -9.09
C SER A 272 -14.86 2.53 -10.19
N VAL A 273 -14.75 1.58 -11.13
CA VAL A 273 -13.81 1.67 -12.26
C VAL A 273 -13.82 3.05 -12.92
N ASP A 274 -15.01 3.64 -13.10
CA ASP A 274 -15.17 4.97 -13.71
C ASP A 274 -14.48 6.09 -12.90
N LYS A 275 -14.58 6.05 -11.56
CA LYS A 275 -13.91 7.00 -10.65
C LYS A 275 -12.39 6.78 -10.61
N LYS A 276 -11.97 5.53 -10.40
CA LYS A 276 -10.56 5.12 -10.27
C LYS A 276 -9.73 5.46 -11.51
N TYR A 277 -10.32 5.32 -12.69
CA TYR A 277 -9.67 5.56 -13.98
C TYR A 277 -10.07 6.89 -14.63
N SER A 278 -10.66 7.81 -13.88
CA SER A 278 -11.00 9.15 -14.35
C SER A 278 -9.75 10.04 -14.42
N LEU A 279 -9.16 10.12 -15.61
CA LEU A 279 -8.08 11.00 -16.03
C LEU A 279 -8.61 12.22 -16.82
N GLY A 280 -9.86 12.66 -16.60
CA GLY A 280 -10.48 13.77 -17.35
C GLY A 280 -11.01 13.35 -18.74
N ASN A 281 -10.96 14.25 -19.73
CA ASN A 281 -11.69 14.10 -21.00
C ASN A 281 -11.28 12.89 -21.87
N SER A 282 -10.11 12.28 -21.63
CA SER A 282 -9.62 11.11 -22.39
C SER A 282 -9.94 9.75 -21.76
N SER A 283 -10.65 9.72 -20.63
CA SER A 283 -10.76 8.52 -19.76
C SER A 283 -11.58 7.38 -20.36
N LEU A 284 -12.42 7.66 -21.36
CA LEU A 284 -13.40 6.70 -21.88
C LEU A 284 -12.75 5.43 -22.45
N SER A 285 -11.62 5.55 -23.14
CA SER A 285 -10.91 4.40 -23.73
C SER A 285 -10.24 3.52 -22.67
N VAL A 286 -9.62 4.15 -21.67
CA VAL A 286 -8.98 3.49 -20.51
C VAL A 286 -10.02 2.74 -19.69
N ILE A 287 -11.13 3.42 -19.35
CA ILE A 287 -12.27 2.83 -18.63
C ILE A 287 -12.86 1.65 -19.42
N LYS A 288 -13.03 1.79 -20.74
CA LYS A 288 -13.52 0.71 -21.60
C LYS A 288 -12.58 -0.51 -21.59
N ASN A 289 -11.28 -0.30 -21.79
CA ASN A 289 -10.28 -1.36 -21.73
C ASN A 289 -10.31 -2.04 -20.34
N ARG A 290 -10.47 -1.29 -19.26
CA ARG A 290 -10.52 -1.84 -17.90
C ARG A 290 -11.78 -2.67 -17.64
N LYS A 291 -12.94 -2.23 -18.11
CA LYS A 291 -14.21 -2.98 -18.05
C LYS A 291 -14.11 -4.29 -18.85
N GLU A 292 -13.46 -4.26 -20.01
CA GLU A 292 -13.19 -5.48 -20.79
C GLU A 292 -12.23 -6.44 -20.07
N LEU A 293 -11.25 -5.92 -19.32
CA LEU A 293 -10.36 -6.76 -18.50
C LEU A 293 -11.14 -7.55 -17.44
N ASN A 294 -12.15 -6.95 -16.79
CA ASN A 294 -13.04 -7.66 -15.86
C ASN A 294 -13.74 -8.85 -16.54
N ARG A 295 -14.28 -8.62 -17.74
CA ARG A 295 -14.94 -9.67 -18.52
C ARG A 295 -13.99 -10.81 -18.85
N LEU A 296 -12.77 -10.50 -19.30
CA LEU A 296 -11.78 -11.50 -19.66
C LEU A 296 -11.26 -12.32 -18.47
N ILE A 297 -11.18 -11.73 -17.27
CA ILE A 297 -10.85 -12.45 -16.03
C ILE A 297 -11.89 -13.52 -15.74
N SER A 298 -13.17 -13.19 -15.87
CA SER A 298 -14.27 -14.17 -15.74
C SER A 298 -14.18 -15.29 -16.78
N ASP A 299 -13.80 -14.94 -18.02
CA ASP A 299 -13.62 -15.90 -19.12
C ASP A 299 -12.31 -16.72 -19.03
N LYS A 300 -11.43 -16.45 -18.05
CA LYS A 300 -10.14 -17.14 -17.83
C LYS A 300 -9.24 -17.18 -19.08
N ASN A 301 -9.19 -16.09 -19.86
CA ASN A 301 -8.40 -16.03 -21.09
C ASN A 301 -7.05 -15.32 -20.90
N ALA A 302 -6.01 -16.06 -20.47
CA ALA A 302 -4.71 -15.50 -20.10
C ALA A 302 -4.03 -14.66 -21.20
N THR A 303 -4.11 -15.09 -22.46
CA THR A 303 -3.46 -14.38 -23.58
C THR A 303 -4.10 -13.02 -23.82
N ASN A 304 -5.43 -12.95 -23.81
CA ASN A 304 -6.16 -11.70 -24.01
C ASN A 304 -6.02 -10.76 -22.81
N ILE A 305 -6.07 -11.30 -21.59
CA ILE A 305 -5.80 -10.56 -20.35
C ILE A 305 -4.43 -9.89 -20.41
N ARG A 306 -3.38 -10.63 -20.80
CA ARG A 306 -2.04 -10.06 -20.93
C ARG A 306 -1.98 -8.93 -21.95
N LYS A 307 -2.47 -9.17 -23.17
CA LYS A 307 -2.46 -8.17 -24.25
C LYS A 307 -3.19 -6.89 -23.82
N LEU A 308 -4.35 -7.04 -23.19
CA LEU A 308 -5.15 -5.92 -22.74
C LEU A 308 -4.52 -5.18 -21.56
N SER A 309 -3.88 -5.89 -20.62
CA SER A 309 -3.18 -5.29 -19.49
C SER A 309 -1.98 -4.45 -19.94
N ILE A 310 -1.17 -4.97 -20.86
CA ILE A 310 -0.06 -4.21 -21.47
C ILE A 310 -0.60 -2.96 -22.19
N LYS A 311 -1.69 -3.10 -22.95
CA LYS A 311 -2.33 -1.98 -23.64
C LYS A 311 -2.83 -0.93 -22.65
N LEU A 312 -3.51 -1.35 -21.58
CA LEU A 312 -4.07 -0.48 -20.55
C LEU A 312 -2.98 0.38 -19.89
N ILE A 313 -1.89 -0.25 -19.42
CA ILE A 313 -0.77 0.46 -18.79
C ILE A 313 -0.14 1.46 -19.78
N LYS A 314 0.06 1.05 -21.04
CA LYS A 314 0.58 1.95 -22.09
C LYS A 314 -0.36 3.13 -22.37
N ASP A 315 -1.66 2.91 -22.35
CA ASP A 315 -2.64 3.98 -22.60
C ASP A 315 -2.66 4.98 -21.42
N ILE A 316 -2.50 4.52 -20.17
CA ILE A 316 -2.33 5.40 -19.01
C ILE A 316 -1.04 6.22 -19.12
N VAL A 317 0.08 5.58 -19.45
CA VAL A 317 1.36 6.27 -19.66
C VAL A 317 1.23 7.37 -20.72
N LYS A 318 0.60 7.08 -21.86
CA LYS A 318 0.34 8.08 -22.90
C LYS A 318 -0.50 9.24 -22.39
N GLU A 319 -1.55 8.94 -21.62
CA GLU A 319 -2.44 9.96 -21.09
C GLU A 319 -1.76 10.84 -20.06
N VAL A 320 -0.95 10.26 -19.17
CA VAL A 320 -0.09 11.00 -18.23
C VAL A 320 0.87 11.92 -19.00
N CYS A 321 1.54 11.42 -20.05
CA CYS A 321 2.40 12.28 -20.86
C CYS A 321 1.64 13.43 -21.52
N ARG A 322 0.50 13.13 -22.16
CA ARG A 322 -0.36 14.14 -22.82
C ARG A 322 -0.78 15.23 -21.83
N GLN A 323 -1.13 14.84 -20.62
CA GLN A 323 -1.59 15.72 -19.57
C GLN A 323 -0.56 16.69 -19.00
N ASN A 324 0.73 16.36 -19.15
CA ASN A 324 1.85 17.17 -18.67
C ASN A 324 2.70 17.74 -19.83
N GLY A 325 2.21 17.63 -21.08
CA GLY A 325 2.96 18.10 -22.26
C GLY A 325 4.27 17.34 -22.51
N TRP A 326 4.41 16.13 -22.00
CA TRP A 326 5.62 15.33 -22.16
C TRP A 326 5.61 14.55 -23.47
N GLU A 327 6.80 14.36 -24.03
CA GLU A 327 6.99 13.42 -25.13
C GLU A 327 6.53 12.01 -24.75
N LYS A 328 5.91 11.34 -25.71
CA LYS A 328 5.44 9.98 -25.55
C LYS A 328 6.64 9.03 -25.51
N PRO A 329 6.80 8.22 -24.46
CA PRO A 329 7.93 7.31 -24.36
C PRO A 329 7.84 6.18 -25.39
N ILE A 330 9.00 5.80 -25.92
CA ILE A 330 9.18 4.72 -26.91
C ILE A 330 9.63 3.44 -26.18
N GLY A 331 9.27 2.27 -26.73
CA GLY A 331 9.73 0.97 -26.22
C GLY A 331 8.62 0.07 -25.69
N ASP A 332 9.01 -0.95 -24.95
CA ASP A 332 8.08 -1.85 -24.26
C ASP A 332 7.40 -1.15 -23.06
N VAL A 333 6.42 -1.82 -22.44
CA VAL A 333 5.67 -1.20 -21.34
C VAL A 333 6.57 -0.90 -20.13
N LYS A 334 7.56 -1.75 -19.87
CA LYS A 334 8.56 -1.55 -18.81
C LYS A 334 9.36 -0.26 -19.02
N THR A 335 9.91 -0.06 -20.21
CA THR A 335 10.66 1.14 -20.58
C THR A 335 9.78 2.38 -20.45
N GLN A 336 8.56 2.32 -20.99
CA GLN A 336 7.62 3.44 -20.94
C GLN A 336 7.24 3.84 -19.52
N VAL A 337 6.95 2.87 -18.64
CA VAL A 337 6.64 3.14 -17.24
C VAL A 337 7.85 3.71 -16.51
N ARG A 338 9.07 3.19 -16.75
CA ARG A 338 10.30 3.73 -16.15
C ARG A 338 10.50 5.20 -16.50
N THR A 339 10.34 5.55 -17.77
CA THR A 339 10.51 6.91 -18.28
C THR A 339 9.49 7.88 -17.68
N VAL A 340 8.26 7.44 -17.44
CA VAL A 340 7.25 8.28 -16.78
C VAL A 340 7.51 8.36 -15.27
N ALA A 341 7.78 7.24 -14.61
CA ALA A 341 8.05 7.20 -13.17
C ALA A 341 9.26 8.06 -12.78
N SER A 342 10.30 8.13 -13.63
CA SER A 342 11.47 8.97 -13.38
C SER A 342 11.18 10.48 -13.41
N LYS A 343 10.04 10.91 -13.96
CA LYS A 343 9.59 12.31 -13.91
C LYS A 343 8.86 12.66 -12.62
N PHE A 344 8.49 11.67 -11.81
CA PHE A 344 7.81 11.84 -10.53
C PHE A 344 8.75 11.85 -9.31
N LYS A 345 10.05 12.13 -9.51
CA LYS A 345 11.07 12.16 -8.44
C LYS A 345 10.77 13.13 -7.29
N THR A 346 9.93 14.13 -7.51
CA THR A 346 9.50 15.11 -6.49
C THR A 346 8.31 14.62 -5.65
N VAL A 347 7.69 13.52 -6.08
CA VAL A 347 6.54 12.87 -5.43
C VAL A 347 6.95 11.54 -4.82
N ILE A 348 8.01 10.91 -5.32
CA ILE A 348 8.55 9.64 -4.87
C ILE A 348 9.71 9.87 -3.90
N GLY A 349 9.66 9.25 -2.73
CA GLY A 349 10.72 9.30 -1.72
C GLY A 349 11.91 8.41 -2.07
N ARG A 350 11.66 7.17 -2.52
CA ARG A 350 12.68 6.15 -2.81
C ARG A 350 12.50 5.54 -4.21
N ASP A 351 12.98 6.24 -5.23
CA ASP A 351 12.76 5.89 -6.64
C ASP A 351 13.43 4.57 -7.06
N ASP A 352 14.61 4.29 -6.51
CA ASP A 352 15.36 3.06 -6.73
C ASP A 352 14.64 1.81 -6.19
N LEU A 353 14.17 1.87 -4.94
CA LEU A 353 13.44 0.77 -4.29
C LEU A 353 12.09 0.53 -4.95
N LEU A 354 11.37 1.61 -5.26
CA LEU A 354 10.10 1.54 -5.98
C LEU A 354 10.26 0.90 -7.35
N TRP A 355 11.28 1.33 -8.11
CA TRP A 355 11.54 0.77 -9.42
C TRP A 355 11.89 -0.71 -9.35
N ASN A 356 12.60 -1.18 -8.33
CA ASN A 356 12.93 -2.59 -8.16
C ASN A 356 11.70 -3.49 -8.06
N VAL A 357 10.66 -3.06 -7.33
CA VAL A 357 9.39 -3.77 -7.19
C VAL A 357 8.53 -3.63 -8.45
N LEU A 358 8.35 -2.40 -8.94
CA LEU A 358 7.57 -2.11 -10.14
C LEU A 358 8.09 -2.87 -11.37
N ASN A 359 9.41 -2.99 -11.47
CA ASN A 359 10.07 -3.76 -12.51
C ASN A 359 9.67 -5.24 -12.50
N GLU A 360 9.66 -5.89 -11.34
CA GLU A 360 9.28 -7.31 -11.25
C GLU A 360 7.81 -7.53 -11.58
N MET A 361 6.92 -6.64 -11.12
CA MET A 361 5.50 -6.71 -11.46
C MET A 361 5.28 -6.52 -12.97
N LEU A 362 6.00 -5.60 -13.61
CA LEU A 362 5.94 -5.41 -15.06
C LEU A 362 6.48 -6.61 -15.83
N GLU A 363 7.56 -7.24 -15.35
CA GLU A 363 8.09 -8.47 -15.95
C GLU A 363 7.11 -9.64 -15.85
N LEU A 364 6.42 -9.79 -14.71
CA LEU A 364 5.33 -10.74 -14.53
C LEU A 364 4.19 -10.47 -15.54
N ILE A 365 3.78 -9.21 -15.67
CA ILE A 365 2.72 -8.78 -16.60
C ILE A 365 3.11 -9.05 -18.06
N MET A 366 4.37 -8.86 -18.42
CA MET A 366 4.86 -9.01 -19.79
C MET A 366 5.14 -10.45 -20.21
N GLN A 367 5.07 -11.42 -19.30
CA GLN A 367 5.56 -12.79 -19.54
C GLN A 367 4.88 -13.45 -20.77
N PRO A 368 5.65 -13.86 -21.81
CA PRO A 368 5.13 -14.44 -23.06
C PRO A 368 4.36 -15.76 -22.90
N ARG A 369 4.69 -16.54 -21.87
CA ARG A 369 4.06 -17.82 -21.52
C ARG A 369 3.65 -17.80 -20.06
N LEU A 370 2.82 -16.82 -19.70
CA LEU A 370 2.21 -16.77 -18.38
C LEU A 370 1.24 -17.95 -18.25
N ARG A 371 1.51 -18.87 -17.32
CA ARG A 371 0.62 -19.98 -16.99
C ARG A 371 -0.22 -19.57 -15.79
N LEU A 372 -1.46 -19.18 -16.05
CA LEU A 372 -2.49 -18.96 -15.03
C LEU A 372 -3.42 -20.17 -15.08
N GLU A 373 -3.42 -20.96 -14.02
CA GLU A 373 -4.09 -22.27 -14.00
C GLU A 373 -5.42 -22.18 -13.24
N LYS A 374 -5.47 -21.35 -12.20
CA LYS A 374 -6.61 -21.22 -11.29
C LYS A 374 -7.26 -19.84 -11.41
N SER A 375 -8.54 -19.73 -11.04
CA SER A 375 -9.27 -18.44 -11.02
C SER A 375 -8.53 -17.38 -10.20
N GLU A 376 -7.89 -17.79 -9.11
CA GLU A 376 -7.17 -16.91 -8.19
C GLU A 376 -5.94 -16.29 -8.87
N ASP A 377 -5.30 -17.02 -9.80
CA ASP A 377 -4.11 -16.52 -10.52
C ASP A 377 -4.50 -15.34 -11.43
N TYR A 378 -5.66 -15.43 -12.07
CA TYR A 378 -6.21 -14.34 -12.90
C TYR A 378 -6.58 -13.12 -12.07
N ILE A 379 -7.14 -13.33 -10.88
CA ILE A 379 -7.53 -12.25 -9.97
C ILE A 379 -6.29 -11.53 -9.44
N LEU A 380 -5.29 -12.26 -8.93
CA LEU A 380 -4.04 -11.67 -8.45
C LEU A 380 -3.30 -10.93 -9.57
N TYR A 381 -3.22 -11.52 -10.76
CA TYR A 381 -2.61 -10.88 -11.92
C TYR A 381 -3.28 -9.53 -12.22
N ALA A 382 -4.60 -9.52 -12.28
CA ALA A 382 -5.35 -8.30 -12.56
C ALA A 382 -5.24 -7.28 -11.42
N ALA A 383 -5.11 -7.75 -10.17
CA ALA A 383 -4.88 -6.89 -9.02
C ALA A 383 -3.55 -6.13 -9.20
N PHE A 384 -2.46 -6.81 -9.51
CA PHE A 384 -1.19 -6.14 -9.79
C PHE A 384 -1.23 -5.16 -10.97
N VAL A 385 -2.01 -5.45 -12.00
CA VAL A 385 -2.24 -4.50 -13.10
C VAL A 385 -2.92 -3.23 -12.58
N ASP A 386 -3.96 -3.37 -11.77
CA ASP A 386 -4.66 -2.24 -11.16
C ASP A 386 -3.75 -1.44 -10.22
N ASP A 387 -2.89 -2.09 -9.41
CA ASP A 387 -1.99 -1.38 -8.48
C ASP A 387 -1.04 -0.46 -9.26
N ILE A 388 -0.46 -0.96 -10.36
CA ILE A 388 0.42 -0.16 -11.22
C ILE A 388 -0.36 1.00 -11.85
N CYS A 389 -1.56 0.72 -12.38
CA CYS A 389 -2.36 1.73 -13.06
C CYS A 389 -2.77 2.86 -12.12
N VAL A 390 -3.34 2.52 -10.96
CA VAL A 390 -3.78 3.49 -9.94
C VAL A 390 -2.58 4.25 -9.38
N PHE A 391 -1.47 3.58 -9.13
CA PHE A 391 -0.25 4.24 -8.68
C PHE A 391 0.21 5.33 -9.65
N LEU A 392 0.26 5.05 -10.96
CA LEU A 392 0.63 6.06 -11.97
C LEU A 392 -0.36 7.22 -12.05
N ILE A 393 -1.66 6.95 -11.92
CA ILE A 393 -2.72 7.97 -11.90
C ILE A 393 -2.58 8.89 -10.67
N ASN A 394 -2.33 8.30 -9.50
CA ASN A 394 -2.17 9.05 -8.25
C ASN A 394 -0.89 9.87 -8.26
N LEU A 395 0.23 9.30 -8.72
CA LEU A 395 1.48 10.06 -8.88
C LEU A 395 1.29 11.27 -9.78
N ASN A 396 0.63 11.11 -10.93
CA ASN A 396 0.31 12.23 -11.82
C ASN A 396 -0.56 13.29 -11.14
N THR A 397 -1.56 12.86 -10.38
CA THR A 397 -2.47 13.76 -9.65
C THR A 397 -1.71 14.58 -8.61
N ILE A 398 -0.85 13.94 -7.82
CA ILE A 398 -0.05 14.62 -6.79
C ILE A 398 1.01 15.52 -7.43
N TYR A 399 1.66 15.04 -8.48
CA TYR A 399 2.64 15.83 -9.25
C TYR A 399 2.02 17.15 -9.72
N LYS A 400 0.85 17.09 -10.36
CA LYS A 400 0.11 18.28 -10.80
C LYS A 400 -0.36 19.19 -9.68
N ARG A 401 -0.61 18.65 -8.48
CA ARG A 401 -0.92 19.47 -7.29
C ARG A 401 0.33 20.20 -6.81
N LYS A 402 1.44 19.50 -6.65
CA LYS A 402 2.74 20.07 -6.24
C LYS A 402 3.31 21.07 -7.27
N GLU A 403 3.04 20.87 -8.55
CA GLU A 403 3.41 21.82 -9.61
C GLU A 403 2.62 23.12 -9.51
N LYS A 404 1.42 23.09 -8.92
CA LYS A 404 0.56 24.27 -8.70
C LYS A 404 0.75 24.94 -7.34
N GLU A 405 1.49 24.32 -6.41
CA GLU A 405 1.84 24.94 -5.14
C GLU A 405 2.90 26.00 -5.40
N ILE A 406 2.55 27.26 -5.16
CA ILE A 406 3.49 28.37 -5.30
C ILE A 406 4.47 28.27 -4.11
N PRO A 407 5.79 28.11 -4.35
CA PRO A 407 6.76 28.01 -3.28
C PRO A 407 6.78 29.29 -2.44
N VAL A 408 7.04 29.18 -1.15
CA VAL A 408 7.05 30.30 -0.21
C VAL A 408 8.49 30.67 0.12
N ASN A 409 8.79 31.96 0.23
CA ASN A 409 10.05 32.48 0.76
C ASN A 409 11.33 32.09 0.00
N VAL A 410 11.20 31.77 -1.27
CA VAL A 410 12.30 31.51 -2.22
C VAL A 410 12.23 32.50 -3.38
N ILE A 411 13.29 32.59 -4.20
CA ILE A 411 13.29 33.42 -5.41
C ILE A 411 12.11 33.04 -6.33
N GLY A 412 11.27 34.04 -6.63
CA GLY A 412 10.00 33.95 -7.38
C GLY A 412 8.82 33.31 -6.65
N GLY A 413 9.00 32.89 -5.40
CA GLY A 413 7.93 32.40 -4.52
C GLY A 413 7.15 33.51 -3.82
N VAL A 414 6.02 33.15 -3.18
CA VAL A 414 5.23 34.05 -2.33
C VAL A 414 6.06 34.43 -1.11
N PHE A 415 6.14 35.71 -0.79
CA PHE A 415 6.77 36.19 0.42
C PHE A 415 5.81 36.08 1.60
N ASN A 416 6.22 35.36 2.66
CA ASN A 416 5.51 35.28 3.93
C ASN A 416 6.45 35.67 5.08
N LEU A 417 6.21 36.83 5.68
CA LEU A 417 7.06 37.35 6.76
C LEU A 417 6.97 36.50 8.03
N ASP A 418 5.82 35.86 8.30
CA ASP A 418 5.60 35.07 9.53
C ASP A 418 6.53 33.85 9.59
N ASP A 419 6.91 33.31 8.42
CA ASP A 419 7.83 32.18 8.29
C ASP A 419 9.32 32.62 8.25
N MET A 420 9.59 33.94 8.30
CA MET A 420 10.92 34.55 8.18
C MET A 420 11.24 35.48 9.36
N LEU A 421 11.21 34.92 10.57
CA LEU A 421 11.37 35.65 11.85
C LEU A 421 12.66 36.50 11.96
N ASN A 422 13.70 36.17 11.18
CA ASN A 422 14.98 36.90 11.18
C ASN A 422 14.99 38.10 10.22
N PHE A 423 13.93 38.30 9.44
CA PHE A 423 13.82 39.41 8.51
C PHE A 423 13.00 40.54 9.12
N SER A 424 13.49 41.76 8.89
CA SER A 424 12.80 43.00 9.24
C SER A 424 12.55 43.81 7.98
N ARG A 425 11.53 44.67 8.03
CA ARG A 425 11.20 45.55 6.90
C ARG A 425 12.28 46.62 6.74
N ASP A 426 12.85 46.72 5.54
CA ASP A 426 13.94 47.63 5.15
C ASP A 426 13.52 48.48 3.94
N GLY A 427 12.26 48.93 3.94
CA GLY A 427 11.61 49.68 2.86
C GLY A 427 10.20 49.20 2.54
N ASP A 428 9.54 49.83 1.57
CA ASP A 428 8.16 49.47 1.20
C ASP A 428 8.07 48.04 0.65
N ASP A 429 9.05 47.66 -0.18
CA ASP A 429 9.13 46.41 -0.94
C ASP A 429 10.44 45.64 -0.66
N SER A 430 11.13 45.95 0.45
CA SER A 430 12.40 45.31 0.80
C SER A 430 12.47 44.85 2.24
N PHE A 431 13.14 43.71 2.43
CA PHE A 431 13.31 43.07 3.73
C PHE A 431 14.77 42.69 3.94
N PHE A 432 15.23 42.79 5.17
CA PHE A 432 16.63 42.64 5.51
C PHE A 432 16.81 41.75 6.73
N SER A 433 17.77 40.83 6.63
CA SER A 433 18.26 40.00 7.71
C SER A 433 19.77 40.16 7.79
N THR A 434 20.30 40.33 9.00
CA THR A 434 21.72 40.49 9.26
C THR A 434 22.15 39.62 10.42
N ASN A 435 23.28 38.95 10.27
CA ASN A 435 24.00 38.31 11.35
C ASN A 435 25.51 38.62 11.23
N PRO A 436 26.38 38.14 12.15
CA PRO A 436 27.82 38.41 12.10
C PRO A 436 28.54 37.93 10.82
N VAL A 437 27.94 36.98 10.09
CA VAL A 437 28.57 36.25 8.97
C VAL A 437 27.97 36.62 7.62
N LEU A 438 26.71 37.09 7.58
CA LEU A 438 25.92 37.24 6.37
C LEU A 438 24.88 38.36 6.52
N ASP A 439 24.77 39.19 5.48
CA ASP A 439 23.58 40.02 5.22
C ASP A 439 22.77 39.40 4.08
N ILE A 440 21.44 39.40 4.23
CA ILE A 440 20.49 38.98 3.20
C ILE A 440 19.46 40.09 3.01
N LYS A 441 19.33 40.55 1.76
CA LYS A 441 18.29 41.51 1.37
C LYS A 441 17.36 40.92 0.33
N LEU A 442 16.07 40.89 0.63
CA LEU A 442 14.99 40.47 -0.25
C LEU A 442 14.34 41.71 -0.87
N MET A 443 14.01 41.64 -2.16
CA MET A 443 13.11 42.59 -2.80
C MET A 443 11.85 41.85 -3.25
N VAL A 444 10.71 42.32 -2.78
CA VAL A 444 9.40 41.71 -2.93
C VAL A 444 8.54 42.62 -3.80
N LYS A 445 7.91 42.08 -4.84
CA LYS A 445 6.99 42.82 -5.69
C LYS A 445 5.71 42.04 -5.88
N SER A 446 4.57 42.70 -5.67
CA SER A 446 3.24 42.07 -5.76
C SER A 446 3.09 40.82 -4.89
N GLY A 447 3.79 40.77 -3.75
CA GLY A 447 3.81 39.62 -2.84
C GLY A 447 4.77 38.49 -3.22
N TYR A 448 5.64 38.67 -4.22
CA TYR A 448 6.62 37.66 -4.66
C TYR A 448 8.06 38.16 -4.54
N ILE A 449 9.00 37.29 -4.20
CA ILE A 449 10.43 37.65 -4.12
C ILE A 449 11.02 37.74 -5.54
N GLU A 450 11.38 38.93 -6.02
CA GLU A 450 11.97 39.10 -7.37
C GLU A 450 13.49 39.07 -7.38
N LYS A 451 14.12 39.38 -6.24
CA LYS A 451 15.58 39.43 -6.10
C LYS A 451 16.01 39.19 -4.65
N ILE A 452 17.12 38.48 -4.52
CA ILE A 452 17.79 38.22 -3.25
C ILE A 452 19.26 38.62 -3.38
N ALA A 453 19.77 39.41 -2.45
CA ALA A 453 21.16 39.82 -2.40
C ALA A 453 21.80 39.33 -1.10
N PHE A 454 22.85 38.55 -1.24
CA PHE A 454 23.69 38.04 -0.16
C PHE A 454 24.99 38.84 -0.11
N LYS A 455 25.42 39.22 1.09
CA LYS A 455 26.75 39.78 1.34
C LYS A 455 27.39 39.00 2.48
N PHE A 456 28.36 38.17 2.14
CA PHE A 456 29.13 37.39 3.10
C PHE A 456 30.16 38.30 3.77
N LYS A 457 30.11 38.39 5.10
CA LYS A 457 30.98 39.26 5.93
C LYS A 457 32.28 38.57 6.34
N THR A 458 32.44 37.30 6.00
CA THR A 458 33.66 36.52 6.15
C THR A 458 34.41 36.45 4.82
N ILE A 459 35.72 36.16 4.88
CA ILE A 459 36.49 35.82 3.68
C ILE A 459 35.92 34.51 3.13
N SER A 460 35.16 34.62 2.04
CA SER A 460 34.49 33.50 1.39
C SER A 460 34.68 33.56 -0.11
N THR A 461 34.73 32.39 -0.74
CA THR A 461 34.83 32.25 -2.21
C THR A 461 33.56 31.61 -2.77
N ARG A 462 33.36 31.75 -4.09
CA ARG A 462 32.24 31.10 -4.80
C ARG A 462 32.28 29.57 -4.83
N TYR A 463 33.35 28.97 -4.30
CA TYR A 463 33.53 27.52 -4.22
C TYR A 463 33.35 26.99 -2.79
N ASP A 464 32.97 27.86 -1.85
CA ASP A 464 32.78 27.48 -0.46
C ASP A 464 31.42 26.78 -0.31
N GLU A 465 31.43 25.61 0.33
CA GLU A 465 30.21 24.82 0.60
C GLU A 465 29.15 25.63 1.38
N PHE A 466 29.59 26.47 2.32
CA PHE A 466 28.70 27.38 3.05
C PHE A 466 27.96 28.36 2.14
N VAL A 467 28.63 28.90 1.12
CA VAL A 467 28.03 29.84 0.16
C VAL A 467 26.99 29.10 -0.69
N ASP A 468 27.36 27.94 -1.23
CA ASP A 468 26.47 27.13 -2.06
C ASP A 468 25.23 26.64 -1.29
N ASP A 469 25.41 26.14 -0.06
CA ASP A 469 24.30 25.70 0.80
C ASP A 469 23.37 26.86 1.16
N THR A 470 23.94 28.02 1.53
CA THR A 470 23.15 29.22 1.87
C THR A 470 22.29 29.68 0.70
N ILE A 471 22.84 29.69 -0.51
CA ILE A 471 22.12 30.14 -1.71
C ILE A 471 21.04 29.12 -2.10
N ARG A 472 21.35 27.82 -1.99
CA ARG A 472 20.43 26.73 -2.32
C ARG A 472 19.13 26.79 -1.52
N ASP A 473 19.19 27.22 -0.27
CA ASP A 473 18.00 27.36 0.59
C ASP A 473 16.97 28.37 0.07
N TYR A 474 17.37 29.26 -0.84
CA TYR A 474 16.50 30.29 -1.42
C TYR A 474 16.06 29.99 -2.85
N PHE A 475 16.34 28.79 -3.37
CA PHE A 475 15.80 28.31 -4.64
C PHE A 475 14.53 27.46 -4.41
N PRO A 476 13.56 27.49 -5.35
CA PRO A 476 12.47 26.53 -5.33
C PRO A 476 12.99 25.09 -5.50
N SER A 477 12.18 24.11 -5.12
CA SER A 477 12.57 22.69 -5.13
C SER A 477 12.90 22.10 -6.51
N GLN A 478 12.52 22.78 -7.61
CA GLN A 478 12.80 22.36 -8.98
C GLN A 478 13.55 23.46 -9.72
N VAL A 479 14.84 23.21 -9.95
CA VAL A 479 15.74 24.12 -10.64
C VAL A 479 16.61 23.34 -11.61
N GLU A 480 16.66 23.78 -12.86
CA GLU A 480 17.56 23.24 -13.88
C GLU A 480 18.70 24.22 -14.15
N ASN A 481 19.95 23.73 -14.11
CA ASN A 481 21.11 24.53 -14.46
C ASN A 481 21.19 24.71 -15.97
N VAL A 482 21.30 25.97 -16.40
CA VAL A 482 21.44 26.37 -17.80
C VAL A 482 22.86 26.87 -18.00
N SER A 483 23.55 26.34 -19.01
CA SER A 483 24.93 26.73 -19.30
C SER A 483 25.05 28.23 -19.50
N SER A 484 26.05 28.83 -18.85
CA SER A 484 26.44 30.23 -19.01
C SER A 484 27.90 30.29 -19.42
N ASP A 485 28.21 31.10 -20.44
CA ASP A 485 29.58 31.33 -20.91
C ASP A 485 30.38 32.26 -19.97
N ASP A 486 29.69 32.96 -19.06
CA ASP A 486 30.29 33.86 -18.08
C ASP A 486 30.55 33.12 -16.76
N LYS A 487 31.82 33.11 -16.34
CA LYS A 487 32.27 32.42 -15.12
C LYS A 487 31.65 33.01 -13.86
N ASP A 488 31.21 34.26 -13.86
CA ASP A 488 30.64 34.95 -12.69
C ASP A 488 29.09 35.02 -12.74
N LEU A 489 28.48 34.31 -13.67
CA LEU A 489 27.03 34.23 -13.85
C LEU A 489 26.61 32.77 -14.01
N LYS A 490 25.73 32.28 -13.15
CA LYS A 490 25.01 31.02 -13.36
C LYS A 490 23.57 31.32 -13.75
N LYS A 491 23.02 30.56 -14.69
CA LYS A 491 21.62 30.67 -15.12
C LYS A 491 20.85 29.44 -14.70
N TYR A 492 19.64 29.66 -14.25
CA TYR A 492 18.75 28.63 -13.78
C TYR A 492 17.37 28.81 -14.39
N TYR A 493 16.74 27.70 -14.74
CA TYR A 493 15.32 27.69 -15.06
C TYR A 493 14.55 27.18 -13.85
N LEU A 494 13.65 28.01 -13.32
CA LEU A 494 12.82 27.70 -12.15
C LEU A 494 11.55 26.99 -12.63
N THR A 495 11.58 25.66 -12.73
CA THR A 495 10.52 24.87 -13.38
C THR A 495 9.13 25.11 -12.78
N GLN A 496 9.03 25.22 -11.44
CA GLN A 496 7.75 25.47 -10.74
C GLN A 496 7.12 26.83 -11.06
N LEU A 497 7.94 27.81 -11.45
CA LEU A 497 7.53 29.20 -11.65
C LEU A 497 7.54 29.60 -13.13
N ASN A 498 8.07 28.74 -14.00
CA ASN A 498 8.25 28.97 -15.43
C ASN A 498 8.94 30.32 -15.74
N VAL A 499 10.02 30.62 -15.00
CA VAL A 499 10.83 31.84 -15.15
C VAL A 499 12.31 31.50 -15.04
N TYR A 500 13.16 32.37 -15.57
CA TYR A 500 14.61 32.24 -15.43
C TYR A 500 15.10 33.00 -14.20
N CYS A 501 16.17 32.51 -13.60
CA CYS A 501 16.89 33.16 -12.52
C CYS A 501 18.38 33.23 -12.85
N GLU A 502 18.97 34.39 -12.64
CA GLU A 502 20.40 34.63 -12.73
C GLU A 502 21.00 34.69 -11.33
N GLU A 503 22.07 33.93 -11.11
CA GLU A 503 22.94 34.02 -9.93
C GLU A 503 24.25 34.68 -10.34
N LYS A 504 24.50 35.87 -9.82
CA LYS A 504 25.67 36.67 -10.18
C LYS A 504 26.59 36.87 -8.98
N TYR A 505 27.87 36.57 -9.17
CA TYR A 505 28.92 36.77 -8.17
C TYR A 505 29.64 38.10 -8.40
N SER A 506 30.04 38.75 -7.31
CA SER A 506 30.92 39.91 -7.35
C SER A 506 31.70 40.04 -6.04
N VAL A 507 32.88 40.64 -6.09
CA VAL A 507 33.68 40.94 -4.89
C VAL A 507 33.81 42.45 -4.76
N SER A 508 33.51 42.98 -3.59
CA SER A 508 33.70 44.39 -3.26
C SER A 508 34.22 44.52 -1.84
N ASP A 509 35.26 45.32 -1.62
CA ASP A 509 35.87 45.53 -0.30
C ASP A 509 36.31 44.23 0.39
N GLY A 510 36.78 43.26 -0.40
CA GLY A 510 37.20 41.93 0.09
C GLY A 510 36.06 40.98 0.47
N MET A 511 34.80 41.41 0.33
CA MET A 511 33.61 40.63 0.68
C MET A 511 32.93 40.07 -0.57
N LEU A 512 32.50 38.81 -0.50
CA LEU A 512 31.73 38.16 -1.55
C LEU A 512 30.28 38.63 -1.52
N LYS A 513 29.78 39.05 -2.67
CA LYS A 513 28.38 39.39 -2.91
C LYS A 513 27.79 38.46 -3.95
N VAL A 514 26.62 37.91 -3.66
CA VAL A 514 25.86 37.08 -4.59
C VAL A 514 24.47 37.64 -4.77
N VAL A 515 24.00 37.72 -6.01
CA VAL A 515 22.65 38.22 -6.31
C VAL A 515 21.90 37.18 -7.12
N LEU A 516 20.77 36.73 -6.58
CA LEU A 516 19.73 36.00 -7.31
C LEU A 516 18.72 37.01 -7.86
N ARG A 517 18.41 36.94 -9.15
CA ARG A 517 17.43 37.83 -9.78
C ARG A 517 16.63 37.08 -10.83
N LEU A 518 15.31 37.25 -10.79
CA LEU A 518 14.45 36.78 -11.87
C LEU A 518 14.70 37.56 -13.16
N THR A 519 14.77 36.83 -14.26
CA THR A 519 14.87 37.37 -15.61
C THR A 519 13.67 36.88 -16.44
N LYS A 520 13.18 37.77 -17.30
CA LYS A 520 12.06 37.48 -18.20
C LYS A 520 12.54 36.73 -19.43
#